data_AF-A0A1Z4LY98-F1
#
_entry.id   AF-A0A1Z4LY98-F1
#
_cell.length_a   1.000
_cell.length_b   1.000
_cell.length_c   1.000
_cell.angle_alpha   90.00
_cell.angle_beta   90.00
_cell.angle_gamma   90.00
#
_symmetry.space_group_name_H-M   'P 1'
#
loop_
_entity.id
_entity.type
_entity.pdbx_description
1 polymer ?
#
loop_
_entity_poly.entity_id
_entity_poly.type
_entity_poly.pdbx_seq_one_letter_code
_entity_poly.pdbx_strand_id
1 'polypeptide(L)'
;MKKIIKIAATMTVLSLAFSSTAQARTITSISPPGGAGQGDVLCPEVQTIVNTTSPNGDGNKINNFPGLSCTPKTFREIAPIDTKLFVEASGGTTEYLLDETVVNNTNKNWGGFNFKIGFQSENPFGGDRFASPAVILLPTGTAIPTFESDTQPTSSEFSQVKSDGSFSLNWSGGNVAPGESVDFSFSITVPDDLEGNDVYNSFTIRQLPVASMMNDTKSVPEPSLMFGFLGLLGFGLVKTKFKS
;
A
#
# COMPACT_ATOMS: atom_id res chain seq x y z
N MET A 1 -45.00 72.76 24.64
CA MET A 1 -44.79 71.74 23.59
C MET A 1 -43.44 71.08 23.83
N LYS A 2 -43.41 69.84 24.34
CA LYS A 2 -42.17 69.10 24.66
C LYS A 2 -41.76 68.27 23.44
N LYS A 3 -40.60 68.55 22.85
CA LYS A 3 -40.03 67.75 21.75
C LYS A 3 -39.30 66.54 22.36
N ILE A 4 -39.81 65.34 22.07
CA ILE A 4 -39.18 64.07 22.43
C ILE A 4 -38.24 63.69 21.28
N ILE A 5 -36.94 63.76 21.53
CA ILE A 5 -35.89 63.31 20.59
C ILE A 5 -35.74 61.80 20.80
N LYS A 6 -36.18 61.01 19.82
CA LYS A 6 -35.94 59.55 19.79
C LYS A 6 -34.56 59.32 19.16
N ILE A 7 -33.58 58.93 19.98
CA ILE A 7 -32.28 58.46 19.52
C ILE A 7 -32.42 56.97 19.22
N ALA A 8 -32.38 56.61 17.94
CA ALA A 8 -32.31 55.23 17.50
C ALA A 8 -30.84 54.77 17.57
N ALA A 9 -30.53 53.88 18.50
CA ALA A 9 -29.23 53.24 18.59
C ALA A 9 -29.20 52.04 17.63
N THR A 10 -28.54 52.20 16.49
CA THR A 10 -28.30 51.10 15.54
C THR A 10 -27.19 50.23 16.10
N MET A 11 -27.54 49.09 16.69
CA MET A 11 -26.59 48.12 17.20
C MET A 11 -26.08 47.24 16.06
N THR A 12 -24.91 47.56 15.51
CA THR A 12 -24.22 46.74 14.52
C THR A 12 -23.66 45.49 15.21
N VAL A 13 -24.30 44.34 15.01
CA VAL A 13 -23.77 43.04 15.45
C VAL A 13 -22.65 42.65 14.48
N LEU A 14 -21.40 42.86 14.89
CA LEU A 14 -20.23 42.38 14.18
C LEU A 14 -20.11 40.87 14.41
N SER A 15 -20.72 40.09 13.51
CA SER A 15 -20.54 38.63 13.47
C SER A 15 -19.10 38.34 13.03
N LEU A 16 -18.21 38.15 14.00
CA LEU A 16 -16.92 37.50 13.77
C LEU A 16 -17.23 36.07 13.34
N ALA A 17 -17.19 35.82 12.02
CA ALA A 17 -17.11 34.47 11.51
C ALA A 17 -15.79 33.89 12.06
N PHE A 18 -15.90 33.09 13.12
CA PHE A 18 -14.82 32.19 13.49
C PHE A 18 -14.71 31.22 12.33
N SER A 19 -13.82 31.51 11.37
CA SER A 19 -13.35 30.51 10.44
C SER A 19 -12.74 29.41 11.29
N SER A 20 -13.46 28.29 11.41
CA SER A 20 -12.87 27.06 11.92
C SER A 20 -11.66 26.81 11.03
N THR A 21 -10.46 26.91 11.60
CA THR A 21 -9.25 26.46 10.94
C THR A 21 -9.50 25.00 10.58
N ALA A 22 -9.51 24.66 9.29
CA ALA A 22 -9.35 23.26 8.88
C ALA A 22 -8.10 22.72 9.59
N GLN A 23 -8.00 21.43 9.94
CA GLN A 23 -6.90 20.92 10.77
C GLN A 23 -6.08 19.81 10.08
N ALA A 24 -4.84 20.20 9.74
CA ALA A 24 -3.71 19.62 8.96
C ALA A 24 -2.68 18.85 9.72
N ARG A 25 -2.28 17.66 9.25
CA ARG A 25 -0.90 17.24 9.41
C ARG A 25 -0.13 17.38 8.10
N THR A 26 1.10 17.88 8.19
CA THR A 26 2.06 17.86 7.09
C THR A 26 3.09 16.76 7.32
N ILE A 27 3.37 15.97 6.30
CA ILE A 27 4.54 15.08 6.28
C ILE A 27 5.78 15.97 6.32
N THR A 28 6.60 15.81 7.35
CA THR A 28 7.83 16.59 7.53
C THR A 28 9.07 15.83 7.08
N SER A 29 9.05 14.50 7.24
CA SER A 29 10.11 13.61 6.77
C SER A 29 9.61 12.20 6.51
N ILE A 30 10.37 11.45 5.73
CA ILE A 30 10.10 10.05 5.39
C ILE A 30 11.34 9.22 5.76
N SER A 31 11.14 8.10 6.46
CA SER A 31 12.22 7.18 6.82
C SER A 31 12.67 6.35 5.60
N PRO A 32 13.89 5.80 5.63
CA PRO A 32 14.25 4.67 4.79
C PRO A 32 13.19 3.57 4.83
N PRO A 33 12.86 2.96 3.68
CA PRO A 33 12.07 1.75 3.67
C PRO A 33 12.89 0.64 4.35
N GLY A 34 12.20 -0.27 5.01
CA GLY A 34 12.82 -1.43 5.63
C GLY A 34 11.83 -2.57 5.83
N GLY A 35 12.34 -3.79 5.94
CA GLY A 35 11.52 -4.99 6.12
C GLY A 35 12.13 -6.19 5.42
N ALA A 36 11.63 -7.38 5.72
CA ALA A 36 12.13 -8.63 5.16
C ALA A 36 12.06 -8.65 3.61
N GLY A 37 11.07 -7.95 3.02
CA GLY A 37 10.94 -7.86 1.56
C GLY A 37 12.17 -7.26 0.87
N GLN A 38 12.93 -6.40 1.54
CA GLN A 38 14.10 -5.72 0.98
C GLN A 38 15.40 -6.56 1.03
N GLY A 39 15.42 -7.62 1.86
CA GLY A 39 16.63 -8.39 2.17
C GLY A 39 17.71 -7.54 2.85
N ASP A 40 18.99 -7.85 2.59
CA ASP A 40 20.15 -7.19 3.23
C ASP A 40 20.50 -5.81 2.63
N VAL A 41 19.64 -5.22 1.81
CA VAL A 41 19.91 -3.91 1.20
C VAL A 41 19.71 -2.81 2.24
N LEU A 42 20.81 -2.21 2.67
CA LEU A 42 20.78 -1.00 3.49
C LEU A 42 20.45 0.21 2.60
N CYS A 43 19.28 0.81 2.83
CA CYS A 43 19.04 2.19 2.43
C CYS A 43 19.72 3.11 3.44
N PRO A 44 20.73 3.90 3.06
CA PRO A 44 21.30 4.88 3.97
C PRO A 44 20.21 5.84 4.45
N GLU A 45 20.24 6.18 5.74
CA GLU A 45 19.29 7.10 6.33
C GLU A 45 19.47 8.49 5.73
N VAL A 46 18.60 8.80 4.78
CA VAL A 46 18.41 10.14 4.25
C VAL A 46 16.97 10.49 4.59
N GLN A 47 16.74 11.60 5.27
CA GLN A 47 15.38 12.10 5.43
C GLN A 47 15.01 12.89 4.18
N THR A 48 13.95 12.49 3.50
CA THR A 48 13.38 13.30 2.42
C THR A 48 12.53 14.40 3.05
N ILE A 49 12.98 15.64 2.94
CA ILE A 49 12.16 16.81 3.30
C ILE A 49 11.02 16.91 2.29
N VAL A 50 9.79 16.96 2.79
CA VAL A 50 8.60 17.15 1.96
C VAL A 50 8.20 18.62 2.03
N ASN A 51 8.24 19.30 0.89
CA ASN A 51 7.78 20.69 0.79
C ASN A 51 6.28 20.70 0.52
N THR A 52 5.49 21.23 1.46
CA THR A 52 4.06 21.47 1.29
C THR A 52 3.81 22.95 1.05
N THR A 53 3.00 23.28 0.05
CA THR A 53 2.59 24.67 -0.18
C THR A 53 1.52 25.06 0.84
N SER A 54 1.71 26.19 1.52
CA SER A 54 0.70 26.78 2.41
C SER A 54 -0.29 27.64 1.58
N PRO A 55 -1.59 27.67 1.91
CA PRO A 55 -2.27 26.81 2.88
C PRO A 55 -2.39 25.37 2.35
N ASN A 56 -2.28 24.38 3.23
CA ASN A 56 -2.41 22.97 2.85
C ASN A 56 -3.73 22.76 2.11
N GLY A 57 -3.63 22.38 0.84
CA GLY A 57 -4.76 22.08 -0.03
C GLY A 57 -4.45 20.89 -0.93
N ASP A 58 -5.44 20.53 -1.73
CA ASP A 58 -5.38 19.42 -2.69
C ASP A 58 -4.22 19.63 -3.68
N GLY A 59 -3.43 18.58 -3.92
CA GLY A 59 -2.36 18.59 -4.93
C GLY A 59 -0.92 18.72 -4.44
N ASN A 60 -0.61 18.45 -3.15
CA ASN A 60 0.79 18.23 -2.78
C ASN A 60 1.28 16.94 -3.45
N LYS A 61 2.49 16.94 -4.02
CA LYS A 61 3.02 15.78 -4.73
C LYS A 61 4.36 15.34 -4.18
N ILE A 62 4.49 14.06 -3.87
CA ILE A 62 5.74 13.41 -3.49
C ILE A 62 6.15 12.50 -4.65
N ASN A 63 7.04 13.01 -5.51
CA ASN A 63 7.60 12.23 -6.60
C ASN A 63 8.63 11.22 -6.07
N ASN A 64 8.69 10.04 -6.69
CA ASN A 64 9.63 8.98 -6.38
C ASN A 64 9.57 8.51 -4.93
N PHE A 65 8.39 8.44 -4.30
CA PHE A 65 8.22 8.07 -2.91
C PHE A 65 9.04 6.80 -2.55
N PRO A 66 9.84 6.81 -1.46
CA PRO A 66 10.02 7.84 -0.43
C PRO A 66 11.00 8.97 -0.77
N GLY A 67 11.55 9.01 -1.98
CA GLY A 67 12.44 10.06 -2.47
C GLY A 67 13.92 9.84 -2.09
N LEU A 68 14.29 8.59 -1.79
CA LEU A 68 15.61 8.23 -1.25
C LEU A 68 16.55 7.69 -2.31
N SER A 69 17.85 7.64 -1.98
CA SER A 69 18.91 7.08 -2.85
C SER A 69 18.72 5.61 -3.24
N CYS A 70 17.79 4.92 -2.59
CA CYS A 70 17.41 3.54 -2.88
C CYS A 70 16.06 3.42 -3.62
N THR A 71 15.66 4.48 -4.34
CA THR A 71 14.59 4.41 -5.34
C THR A 71 15.19 4.02 -6.70
N PRO A 72 14.61 3.06 -7.43
CA PRO A 72 13.38 2.33 -7.11
C PRO A 72 13.54 1.28 -5.99
N LYS A 73 12.48 1.06 -5.19
CA LYS A 73 12.54 0.04 -4.12
C LYS A 73 12.63 -1.35 -4.73
N THR A 74 13.58 -2.14 -4.26
CA THR A 74 13.77 -3.50 -4.77
C THR A 74 13.32 -4.53 -3.74
N PHE A 75 12.36 -5.37 -4.13
CA PHE A 75 11.94 -6.52 -3.34
C PHE A 75 12.78 -7.74 -3.72
N ARG A 76 13.42 -8.37 -2.74
CA ARG A 76 14.17 -9.62 -2.87
C ARG A 76 13.39 -10.83 -2.38
N GLU A 77 12.39 -10.59 -1.54
CA GLU A 77 11.49 -11.61 -1.01
C GLU A 77 10.02 -11.16 -1.15
N ILE A 78 9.10 -12.14 -1.18
CA ILE A 78 7.66 -11.85 -1.05
C ILE A 78 7.33 -11.66 0.42
N ALA A 79 7.71 -10.50 0.94
CA ALA A 79 7.51 -10.11 2.32
C ALA A 79 7.32 -8.58 2.40
N PRO A 80 6.79 -8.06 3.52
CA PRO A 80 6.52 -6.63 3.65
C PRO A 80 7.79 -5.77 3.59
N ILE A 81 7.63 -4.59 3.00
CA ILE A 81 8.50 -3.42 3.19
C ILE A 81 7.64 -2.30 3.78
N ASP A 82 8.10 -1.73 4.88
CA ASP A 82 7.45 -0.64 5.60
C ASP A 82 8.22 0.65 5.37
N THR A 83 7.49 1.74 5.13
CA THR A 83 8.03 3.10 5.02
C THR A 83 7.31 3.99 6.03
N LYS A 84 8.04 4.58 6.97
CA LYS A 84 7.46 5.44 8.02
C LYS A 84 7.45 6.90 7.55
N LEU A 85 6.33 7.57 7.75
CA LEU A 85 6.14 8.98 7.44
C LEU A 85 5.93 9.72 8.76
N PHE A 86 6.75 10.74 9.00
CA PHE A 86 6.64 11.61 10.17
C PHE A 86 5.82 12.83 9.82
N VAL A 87 4.95 13.22 10.74
CA VAL A 87 3.99 14.29 10.51
C VAL A 87 3.99 15.30 11.66
N GLU A 88 3.70 16.55 11.34
CA GLU A 88 3.49 17.62 12.31
C GLU A 88 2.15 18.32 12.07
N ALA A 89 1.53 18.81 13.14
CA ALA A 89 0.32 19.61 13.05
C ALA A 89 0.57 20.91 12.26
N SER A 90 -0.41 21.31 11.46
CA SER A 90 -0.29 22.36 10.44
C SER A 90 -1.58 23.12 10.17
N GLY A 91 -2.76 22.65 10.64
CA GLY A 91 -3.99 23.44 10.54
C GLY A 91 -4.64 23.57 9.14
N GLY A 92 -4.76 22.51 8.31
CA GLY A 92 -5.58 22.38 7.08
C GLY A 92 -6.24 20.99 6.77
N THR A 93 -6.24 20.45 5.56
CA THR A 93 -6.22 18.97 5.32
C THR A 93 -5.17 18.78 4.24
N THR A 94 -4.22 17.86 4.42
CA THR A 94 -3.16 17.70 3.43
C THR A 94 -3.34 16.40 2.68
N GLU A 95 -3.76 16.52 1.43
CA GLU A 95 -3.70 15.44 0.46
C GLU A 95 -2.31 15.40 -0.16
N TYR A 96 -1.78 14.19 -0.34
CA TYR A 96 -0.54 13.93 -1.04
C TYR A 96 -0.75 12.92 -2.15
N LEU A 97 -0.39 13.29 -3.37
CA LEU A 97 -0.20 12.38 -4.49
C LEU A 97 1.20 11.76 -4.43
N LEU A 98 1.29 10.44 -4.35
CA LEU A 98 2.53 9.67 -4.28
C LEU A 98 2.72 8.92 -5.59
N ASP A 99 3.91 9.08 -6.19
CA ASP A 99 4.37 8.25 -7.31
C ASP A 99 5.55 7.39 -6.86
N GLU A 100 5.54 6.10 -7.19
CA GLU A 100 6.57 5.15 -6.78
C GLU A 100 6.84 4.09 -7.85
N THR A 101 8.13 3.75 -8.03
CA THR A 101 8.56 2.59 -8.81
C THR A 101 9.12 1.52 -7.87
N VAL A 102 8.66 0.28 -8.03
CA VAL A 102 9.21 -0.89 -7.32
C VAL A 102 9.71 -1.93 -8.32
N VAL A 103 10.77 -2.66 -7.95
CA VAL A 103 11.41 -3.70 -8.77
C VAL A 103 11.19 -5.06 -8.14
N ASN A 104 10.73 -6.01 -8.96
CA ASN A 104 10.67 -7.42 -8.58
C ASN A 104 12.03 -8.07 -8.77
N ASN A 105 12.83 -8.16 -7.72
CA ASN A 105 14.06 -8.96 -7.71
C ASN A 105 13.90 -10.23 -6.86
N THR A 106 12.66 -10.72 -6.75
CA THR A 106 12.34 -12.02 -6.15
C THR A 106 12.55 -13.13 -7.18
N ASN A 107 12.41 -14.39 -6.79
CA ASN A 107 12.44 -15.53 -7.71
C ASN A 107 11.05 -15.96 -8.21
N LYS A 108 10.02 -15.12 -8.04
CA LYS A 108 8.63 -15.43 -8.40
C LYS A 108 8.01 -14.26 -9.15
N ASN A 109 7.11 -14.57 -10.08
CA ASN A 109 6.25 -13.56 -10.67
C ASN A 109 5.28 -13.00 -9.63
N TRP A 110 4.93 -11.72 -9.72
CA TRP A 110 3.88 -11.11 -8.93
C TRP A 110 2.59 -11.04 -9.72
N GLY A 111 1.48 -11.48 -9.15
CA GLY A 111 0.14 -11.37 -9.74
C GLY A 111 -0.70 -10.23 -9.13
N GLY A 112 -0.14 -9.56 -8.14
CA GLY A 112 -0.77 -8.44 -7.44
C GLY A 112 0.18 -7.75 -6.48
N PHE A 113 -0.30 -6.70 -5.84
CA PHE A 113 0.47 -5.90 -4.89
C PHE A 113 -0.46 -5.22 -3.88
N ASN A 114 -0.06 -5.14 -2.62
CA ASN A 114 -0.88 -4.55 -1.57
C ASN A 114 -0.17 -3.36 -0.94
N PHE A 115 -0.88 -2.23 -0.84
CA PHE A 115 -0.51 -1.10 0.01
C PHE A 115 -1.43 -1.07 1.21
N LYS A 116 -0.87 -0.85 2.41
CA LYS A 116 -1.64 -0.68 3.64
C LYS A 116 -1.12 0.50 4.45
N ILE A 117 -2.04 1.29 5.00
CA ILE A 117 -1.72 2.29 6.03
C ILE A 117 -1.88 1.63 7.40
N GLY A 118 -0.92 1.89 8.28
CA GLY A 118 -0.99 1.46 9.67
C GLY A 118 -0.01 2.23 10.54
N PHE A 119 0.15 1.77 11.76
CA PHE A 119 0.98 2.41 12.78
C PHE A 119 1.97 1.40 13.32
N GLN A 120 3.19 1.84 13.60
CA GLN A 120 4.18 0.96 14.19
C GLN A 120 3.92 0.87 15.70
N SER A 121 3.59 -0.32 16.21
CA SER A 121 3.49 -0.55 17.65
C SER A 121 4.89 -0.57 18.28
N GLU A 122 5.06 0.08 19.44
CA GLU A 122 6.32 0.03 20.22
C GLU A 122 6.54 -1.33 20.91
N ASN A 123 5.94 -2.41 20.42
CA ASN A 123 5.97 -3.69 21.11
C ASN A 123 7.44 -4.18 21.30
N PRO A 124 7.91 -4.31 22.56
CA PRO A 124 9.32 -4.58 22.86
C PRO A 124 9.76 -6.00 22.51
N PHE A 125 8.83 -6.89 22.17
CA PHE A 125 9.12 -8.29 21.83
C PHE A 125 9.16 -8.44 20.30
N GLY A 126 10.38 -8.38 19.73
CA GLY A 126 10.67 -8.32 18.30
C GLY A 126 9.83 -9.24 17.41
N GLY A 127 9.10 -8.63 16.47
CA GLY A 127 8.24 -9.25 15.47
C GLY A 127 7.75 -8.17 14.50
N ASP A 128 6.91 -8.55 13.53
CA ASP A 128 6.21 -7.59 12.66
C ASP A 128 5.50 -6.53 13.51
N ARG A 129 5.96 -5.27 13.43
CA ARG A 129 5.50 -4.17 14.30
C ARG A 129 4.32 -3.39 13.72
N PHE A 130 3.79 -3.77 12.57
CA PHE A 130 2.70 -3.06 11.92
C PHE A 130 1.35 -3.39 12.56
N ALA A 131 0.69 -2.36 13.07
CA ALA A 131 -0.68 -2.42 13.55
C ALA A 131 -1.60 -1.76 12.53
N SER A 132 -2.59 -2.52 12.06
CA SER A 132 -3.67 -1.96 11.24
C SER A 132 -4.49 -0.95 12.06
N PRO A 133 -5.04 0.11 11.45
CA PRO A 133 -5.97 1.01 12.11
C PRO A 133 -7.16 0.32 12.78
N ALA A 134 -7.57 -0.85 12.29
CA ALA A 134 -8.67 -1.61 12.85
C ALA A 134 -8.38 -2.21 14.25
N VAL A 135 -7.12 -2.27 14.67
CA VAL A 135 -6.72 -2.87 15.96
C VAL A 135 -6.21 -1.85 16.99
N ILE A 136 -6.11 -0.57 16.62
CA ILE A 136 -5.74 0.50 17.55
C ILE A 136 -6.99 1.13 18.14
N LEU A 137 -7.01 1.33 19.45
CA LEU A 137 -8.07 2.05 20.14
C LEU A 137 -7.81 3.55 19.97
N LEU A 138 -8.57 4.18 19.07
CA LEU A 138 -8.55 5.62 18.89
C LEU A 138 -9.68 6.27 19.70
N PRO A 139 -9.47 7.47 20.27
CA PRO A 139 -10.55 8.27 20.80
C PRO A 139 -11.64 8.50 19.74
N THR A 140 -12.90 8.58 20.18
CA THR A 140 -14.02 8.88 19.29
C THR A 140 -13.78 10.20 18.58
N GLY A 141 -13.94 10.22 17.26
CA GLY A 141 -13.74 11.42 16.45
C GLY A 141 -12.30 11.67 16.00
N THR A 142 -11.33 10.83 16.39
CA THR A 142 -9.98 10.92 15.84
C THR A 142 -9.97 10.50 14.37
N ALA A 143 -9.61 11.44 13.50
CA ALA A 143 -9.29 11.16 12.11
C ALA A 143 -7.83 10.69 12.02
N ILE A 144 -7.56 9.74 11.11
CA ILE A 144 -6.24 9.15 10.88
C ILE A 144 -5.97 9.08 9.38
N PRO A 145 -4.71 8.85 8.95
CA PRO A 145 -4.37 8.83 7.54
C PRO A 145 -5.14 7.75 6.77
N THR A 146 -5.60 8.10 5.58
CA THR A 146 -6.36 7.21 4.68
C THR A 146 -5.83 7.29 3.26
N PHE A 147 -6.04 6.23 2.48
CA PHE A 147 -5.97 6.36 1.03
C PHE A 147 -7.16 7.18 0.56
N GLU A 148 -6.87 8.11 -0.35
CA GLU A 148 -7.91 8.94 -0.94
C GLU A 148 -8.64 8.16 -2.05
N SER A 149 -9.94 8.42 -2.17
CA SER A 149 -10.85 7.74 -3.09
C SER A 149 -11.24 8.58 -4.30
N ASP A 150 -11.06 9.90 -4.24
CA ASP A 150 -11.40 10.80 -5.34
C ASP A 150 -10.44 10.69 -6.54
N THR A 151 -9.19 10.33 -6.27
CA THR A 151 -8.11 10.15 -7.21
C THR A 151 -7.93 8.67 -7.43
N GLN A 152 -8.45 8.17 -8.56
CA GLN A 152 -8.34 6.77 -8.94
C GLN A 152 -6.85 6.36 -8.94
N PRO A 153 -6.42 5.46 -8.04
CA PRO A 153 -5.03 4.99 -8.06
C PRO A 153 -4.74 4.34 -9.41
N THR A 154 -3.50 4.47 -9.91
CA THR A 154 -3.04 3.78 -11.13
C THR A 154 -1.80 2.90 -10.92
N SER A 155 -1.62 1.93 -11.82
CA SER A 155 -0.43 1.08 -11.91
C SER A 155 -0.05 0.84 -13.37
N SER A 156 1.24 0.69 -13.68
CA SER A 156 1.71 0.35 -15.02
C SER A 156 1.45 -1.11 -15.40
N GLU A 157 1.47 -2.03 -14.42
CA GLU A 157 1.41 -3.48 -14.66
C GLU A 157 0.11 -4.14 -14.18
N PHE A 158 -0.63 -3.52 -13.26
CA PHE A 158 -1.87 -4.07 -12.70
C PHE A 158 -3.10 -3.32 -13.21
N SER A 159 -4.01 -4.03 -13.87
CA SER A 159 -5.21 -3.45 -14.49
C SER A 159 -6.38 -3.21 -13.51
N GLN A 160 -6.30 -3.74 -12.29
CA GLN A 160 -7.36 -3.66 -11.30
C GLN A 160 -6.81 -3.17 -9.96
N VAL A 161 -7.58 -2.32 -9.29
CA VAL A 161 -7.36 -1.93 -7.90
C VAL A 161 -8.66 -2.06 -7.13
N LYS A 162 -8.59 -2.72 -5.98
CA LYS A 162 -9.68 -2.80 -5.01
C LYS A 162 -9.25 -2.12 -3.71
N SER A 163 -9.95 -1.05 -3.35
CA SER A 163 -9.85 -0.48 -2.01
C SER A 163 -10.59 -1.38 -1.01
N ASP A 164 -9.94 -1.76 0.08
CA ASP A 164 -10.54 -2.51 1.19
C ASP A 164 -10.62 -1.59 2.42
N GLY A 165 -11.72 -0.84 2.50
CA GLY A 165 -11.85 0.28 3.44
C GLY A 165 -10.96 1.46 3.06
N SER A 166 -10.63 2.31 4.03
CA SER A 166 -9.84 3.53 3.80
C SER A 166 -8.33 3.32 3.97
N PHE A 167 -7.88 2.10 4.27
CA PHE A 167 -6.51 1.83 4.72
C PHE A 167 -5.78 0.76 3.90
N SER A 168 -6.37 0.27 2.81
CA SER A 168 -5.75 -0.77 1.99
C SER A 168 -6.10 -0.63 0.51
N LEU A 169 -5.09 -0.67 -0.35
CA LEU A 169 -5.22 -0.78 -1.81
C LEU A 169 -4.66 -2.14 -2.24
N ASN A 170 -5.47 -2.93 -2.95
CA ASN A 170 -5.09 -4.26 -3.42
C ASN A 170 -5.12 -4.27 -4.95
N TRP A 171 -3.95 -4.43 -5.55
CA TRP A 171 -3.72 -4.46 -6.99
C TRP A 171 -3.75 -5.88 -7.54
N SER A 172 -4.35 -6.08 -8.71
CA SER A 172 -4.43 -7.38 -9.38
C SER A 172 -4.61 -7.25 -10.89
N GLY A 173 -4.75 -8.38 -11.59
CA GLY A 173 -5.03 -8.41 -13.03
C GLY A 173 -3.81 -8.03 -13.88
N GLY A 174 -2.61 -8.39 -13.41
CA GLY A 174 -1.33 -8.10 -14.03
C GLY A 174 -0.30 -9.18 -13.73
N ASN A 175 0.91 -9.03 -14.28
CA ASN A 175 2.03 -9.90 -14.00
C ASN A 175 3.34 -9.11 -14.04
N VAL A 176 4.13 -9.17 -12.96
CA VAL A 176 5.49 -8.59 -12.91
C VAL A 176 6.50 -9.72 -12.74
N ALA A 177 7.29 -10.02 -13.75
CA ALA A 177 8.32 -11.06 -13.70
C ALA A 177 9.57 -10.62 -12.92
N PRO A 178 10.41 -11.55 -12.45
CA PRO A 178 11.72 -11.21 -11.91
C PRO A 178 12.55 -10.35 -12.88
N GLY A 179 13.12 -9.27 -12.36
CA GLY A 179 13.86 -8.25 -13.10
C GLY A 179 13.01 -7.08 -13.60
N GLU A 180 11.68 -7.20 -13.61
CA GLU A 180 10.78 -6.12 -14.07
C GLU A 180 10.43 -5.15 -12.93
N SER A 181 9.96 -3.97 -13.34
CA SER A 181 9.48 -2.92 -12.44
C SER A 181 8.00 -2.63 -12.68
N VAL A 182 7.35 -2.09 -11.65
CA VAL A 182 5.99 -1.56 -11.75
C VAL A 182 5.95 -0.17 -11.11
N ASP A 183 5.27 0.74 -11.80
CA ASP A 183 4.99 2.09 -11.31
C ASP A 183 3.60 2.11 -10.67
N PHE A 184 3.48 2.85 -9.59
CA PHE A 184 2.24 3.13 -8.86
C PHE A 184 2.05 4.63 -8.69
N SER A 185 0.79 5.07 -8.77
CA SER A 185 0.37 6.41 -8.40
C SER A 185 -0.88 6.34 -7.55
N PHE A 186 -0.87 6.94 -6.36
CA PHE A 186 -1.99 6.93 -5.42
C PHE A 186 -1.95 8.14 -4.50
N SER A 187 -3.10 8.57 -3.99
CA SER A 187 -3.18 9.66 -3.02
C SER A 187 -3.42 9.16 -1.60
N ILE A 188 -2.94 9.93 -0.63
CA ILE A 188 -3.27 9.78 0.79
C ILE A 188 -3.73 11.11 1.37
N THR A 189 -4.69 11.04 2.28
CA THR A 189 -5.15 12.16 3.07
C THR A 189 -4.59 12.02 4.49
N VAL A 190 -3.95 13.09 4.99
CA VAL A 190 -3.35 13.13 6.32
C VAL A 190 -4.09 14.17 7.17
N PRO A 191 -5.17 13.76 7.88
CA PRO A 191 -5.95 14.66 8.70
C PRO A 191 -5.20 14.99 10.00
N ASP A 192 -5.42 16.16 10.56
CA ASP A 192 -5.02 16.43 11.95
C ASP A 192 -6.01 15.81 12.92
N ASP A 193 -5.60 15.75 14.18
CA ASP A 193 -6.48 15.34 15.25
C ASP A 193 -7.23 16.54 15.80
N LEU A 194 -8.56 16.44 15.81
CA LEU A 194 -9.51 17.56 15.93
C LEU A 194 -9.44 18.40 17.23
N GLU A 195 -8.55 18.05 18.14
CA GLU A 195 -8.49 18.58 19.51
C GLU A 195 -7.06 18.88 20.00
N GLY A 196 -6.03 18.74 19.16
CA GLY A 196 -4.64 18.97 19.58
C GLY A 196 -4.13 17.93 20.59
N ASN A 197 -4.68 16.72 20.55
CA ASN A 197 -4.32 15.59 21.40
C ASN A 197 -2.99 14.92 20.96
N ASP A 198 -2.45 15.33 19.80
CA ASP A 198 -1.29 14.77 19.11
C ASP A 198 -1.26 13.25 19.09
N VAL A 199 -2.39 12.64 18.68
CA VAL A 199 -2.63 11.19 18.81
C VAL A 199 -1.60 10.35 18.04
N TYR A 200 -1.00 10.91 16.98
CA TYR A 200 0.06 10.24 16.23
C TYR A 200 1.04 11.25 15.61
N ASN A 201 2.34 11.03 15.80
CA ASN A 201 3.41 11.82 15.15
C ASN A 201 3.97 11.14 13.89
N SER A 202 3.48 9.94 13.58
CA SER A 202 3.92 9.17 12.43
C SER A 202 2.94 8.06 12.08
N PHE A 203 3.00 7.60 10.84
CA PHE A 203 2.30 6.41 10.35
C PHE A 203 3.19 5.65 9.37
N THR A 204 2.74 4.48 8.93
CA THR A 204 3.50 3.57 8.08
C THR A 204 2.69 3.20 6.85
N ILE A 205 3.32 3.31 5.68
CA ILE A 205 2.85 2.67 4.45
C ILE A 205 3.59 1.34 4.32
N ARG A 206 2.84 0.25 4.42
CA ARG A 206 3.29 -1.11 4.20
C ARG A 206 3.02 -1.52 2.76
N GLN A 207 4.01 -2.15 2.14
CA GLN A 207 3.95 -2.66 0.78
C GLN A 207 4.23 -4.16 0.79
N LEU A 208 3.44 -4.92 0.06
CA LEU A 208 3.57 -6.38 0.00
C LEU A 208 3.21 -6.90 -1.40
N PRO A 209 4.16 -7.45 -2.17
CA PRO A 209 3.84 -8.14 -3.41
C PRO A 209 3.03 -9.41 -3.15
N VAL A 210 2.21 -9.80 -4.11
CA VAL A 210 1.43 -11.05 -4.09
C VAL A 210 1.96 -11.97 -5.17
N ALA A 211 2.43 -13.16 -4.78
CA ALA A 211 2.90 -14.16 -5.73
C ALA A 211 1.81 -14.47 -6.77
N SER A 212 2.17 -14.49 -8.05
CA SER A 212 1.26 -14.99 -9.09
C SER A 212 0.98 -16.46 -8.82
N MET A 213 -0.30 -16.79 -8.70
CA MET A 213 -0.78 -18.16 -8.58
C MET A 213 -0.95 -18.80 -9.97
N MET A 214 -0.34 -18.26 -11.03
CA MET A 214 -0.30 -18.94 -12.32
C MET A 214 0.34 -20.31 -12.11
N ASN A 215 -0.52 -21.31 -12.03
CA ASN A 215 -0.20 -22.70 -11.89
C ASN A 215 0.94 -23.03 -12.85
N ASP A 216 2.06 -23.45 -12.28
CA ASP A 216 3.05 -24.30 -12.95
C ASP A 216 2.43 -25.68 -13.23
N THR A 217 1.20 -25.70 -13.76
CA THR A 217 0.69 -26.80 -14.55
C THR A 217 1.20 -26.59 -15.97
N LYS A 218 2.52 -26.53 -16.13
CA LYS A 218 3.09 -27.16 -17.31
C LYS A 218 2.74 -28.63 -17.14
N SER A 219 1.57 -29.03 -17.66
CA SER A 219 1.21 -30.42 -17.78
C SER A 219 2.35 -31.07 -18.56
N VAL A 220 3.25 -31.72 -17.83
CA VAL A 220 4.22 -32.62 -18.43
C VAL A 220 3.37 -33.60 -19.21
N PRO A 221 3.46 -33.65 -20.54
CA PRO A 221 2.76 -34.66 -21.31
C PRO A 221 3.23 -35.99 -20.73
N GLU A 222 2.32 -36.76 -20.12
CA GLU A 222 2.65 -38.11 -19.70
C GLU A 222 3.24 -38.81 -20.94
N PRO A 223 4.44 -39.43 -20.84
CA PRO A 223 4.98 -40.15 -21.97
C PRO A 223 3.93 -41.19 -22.34
N SER A 224 3.34 -41.04 -23.53
CA SER A 224 2.37 -41.97 -24.06
C SER A 224 2.93 -43.37 -23.88
N LEU A 225 2.31 -44.16 -22.99
CA LEU A 225 2.54 -45.58 -22.80
C LEU A 225 2.05 -46.32 -24.06
N MET A 226 2.70 -46.06 -25.19
CA MET A 226 2.49 -46.70 -26.48
C MET A 226 3.50 -47.84 -26.66
N PHE A 227 3.76 -48.62 -25.60
CA PHE A 227 4.51 -49.87 -25.67
C PHE A 227 3.99 -50.81 -24.60
N GLY A 228 3.00 -51.65 -24.93
CA GLY A 228 2.46 -52.56 -23.93
C GLY A 228 1.36 -53.52 -24.33
N PHE A 229 1.16 -53.84 -25.61
CA PHE A 229 0.30 -54.98 -26.00
C PHE A 229 0.85 -55.70 -27.24
N LEU A 230 1.90 -56.50 -27.02
CA LEU A 230 2.27 -57.63 -27.88
C LEU A 230 2.30 -58.88 -27.01
N GLY A 231 1.11 -59.27 -26.55
CA GLY A 231 0.87 -60.51 -25.82
C GLY A 231 0.54 -61.66 -26.75
N LEU A 232 1.46 -62.64 -26.78
CA LEU A 232 1.22 -64.09 -26.77
C LEU A 232 0.16 -64.68 -27.74
N LEU A 233 0.63 -65.14 -28.89
CA LEU A 233 0.03 -66.24 -29.65
C LEU A 233 1.13 -67.25 -30.01
N GLY A 234 1.11 -68.45 -29.43
CA GLY A 234 2.05 -69.51 -29.83
C GLY A 234 2.23 -70.71 -28.91
N PHE A 235 1.16 -71.33 -28.40
CA PHE A 235 1.24 -72.73 -27.93
C PHE A 235 0.60 -73.65 -28.97
N GLY A 236 1.43 -74.22 -29.84
CA GLY A 236 1.06 -75.22 -30.84
C GLY A 236 1.59 -76.61 -30.48
N LEU A 237 0.66 -77.52 -30.14
CA LEU A 237 0.59 -78.95 -30.48
C LEU A 237 1.86 -79.81 -30.41
N VAL A 238 1.93 -80.67 -29.38
CA VAL A 238 2.67 -81.96 -29.43
C VAL A 238 1.65 -83.10 -29.55
N LYS A 239 1.64 -83.78 -30.71
CA LYS A 239 0.98 -85.08 -30.91
C LYS A 239 2.03 -86.19 -30.88
N THR A 240 2.00 -87.05 -29.88
CA THR A 240 2.74 -88.33 -29.91
C THR A 240 1.76 -89.47 -30.21
N LYS A 241 1.98 -90.15 -31.33
CA LYS A 241 1.32 -91.41 -31.71
C LYS A 241 2.12 -92.56 -31.09
N PHE A 242 1.47 -93.36 -30.24
CA PHE A 242 1.91 -94.71 -29.92
C PHE A 242 1.38 -95.68 -30.97
N LYS A 243 2.24 -96.57 -31.49
CA LYS A 243 1.84 -97.77 -32.23
C LYS A 243 2.52 -98.97 -31.57
N SER A 244 1.69 -99.96 -31.23
CA SER A 244 2.07 -101.34 -30.94
C SER A 244 2.35 -102.10 -32.23
#